data_AF-A0A7W0GXH9-F1
#
_entry.id   AF-A0A7W0GXH9-F1
#
_cell.length_a   1.000
_cell.length_b   1.000
_cell.length_c   1.000
_cell.angle_alpha   90.00
_cell.angle_beta   90.00
_cell.angle_gamma   90.00
#
_symmetry.space_group_name_H-M   'P 1'
#
loop_
_entity.id
_entity.type
_entity.pdbx_description
1 polymer ?
#
loop_
_entity_poly.entity_id
_entity_poly.type
_entity_poly.pdbx_seq_one_letter_code
_entity_poly.pdbx_strand_id
1 'polypeptide(L)' 'MAHINDCVPGVQARILRSGVARVVGKSGVIVEVSRTRRPPTAPLRDMVTVDVPGHGEIAVPPDDVEIQRSA' A
#
# COMPACT_ATOMS: atom_id res chain seq x y z
N MET A 1 -2.62 10.19 6.50
CA MET A 1 -1.87 8.93 6.35
C MET A 1 -2.83 7.81 6.71
N ALA A 2 -2.90 6.76 5.90
CA ALA A 2 -3.86 5.68 6.11
C ALA A 2 -3.36 4.72 7.19
N HIS A 3 -4.23 4.30 8.10
CA HIS A 3 -3.91 3.17 8.97
C HIS A 3 -4.18 1.87 8.21
N ILE A 4 -3.51 0.77 8.60
CA ILE A 4 -3.75 -0.55 7.96
C ILE A 4 -5.24 -0.95 7.95
N ASN A 5 -6.02 -0.53 8.95
CA ASN A 5 -7.45 -0.81 9.02
C ASN A 5 -8.27 -0.10 7.93
N ASP A 6 -7.72 0.96 7.33
CA ASP A 6 -8.33 1.68 6.21
C ASP A 6 -7.91 1.09 4.85
N CYS A 7 -6.87 0.26 4.83
CA CYS A 7 -6.40 -0.42 3.63
C CYS A 7 -7.21 -1.70 3.45
N VAL A 8 -8.14 -1.68 2.48
CA VAL A 8 -9.01 -2.83 2.19
C VAL A 8 -8.82 -3.22 0.73
N PRO A 9 -8.66 -4.53 0.41
CA PRO A 9 -8.61 -4.98 -0.97
C PRO A 9 -9.84 -4.51 -1.78
N GLY A 10 -9.60 -4.08 -3.01
CA GLY A 10 -10.60 -3.49 -3.91
C GLY A 10 -10.74 -1.96 -3.79
N VAL A 11 -10.13 -1.33 -2.79
CA VAL A 11 -10.17 0.14 -2.62
C VAL A 11 -9.08 0.81 -3.44
N GLN A 12 -9.38 1.97 -4.03
CA GLN A 12 -8.37 2.78 -4.69
C GLN A 12 -7.44 3.46 -3.68
N ALA A 13 -6.15 3.43 -3.98
CA ALA A 13 -5.13 4.10 -3.19
C ALA A 13 -4.15 4.82 -4.11
N ARG A 14 -3.69 5.99 -3.66
CA ARG A 14 -2.61 6.75 -4.29
C ARG A 14 -1.32 6.52 -3.53
N ILE A 15 -0.25 6.21 -4.25
CA ILE A 15 1.08 6.04 -3.66
C ILE A 15 1.67 7.42 -3.37
N LEU A 16 1.98 7.69 -2.10
CA LEU A 16 2.62 8.93 -1.65
C LEU A 16 4.14 8.80 -1.64
N ARG A 17 4.65 7.62 -1.25
CA ARG A 17 6.09 7.32 -1.21
C ARG A 17 6.33 5.87 -1.61
N SER A 18 7.46 5.62 -2.25
CA SER A 18 7.88 4.27 -2.64
C SER A 18 9.37 4.27 -2.96
N GLY A 19 10.04 3.13 -2.74
CA GLY A 19 11.38 2.89 -3.27
C GLY A 19 11.42 2.87 -4.81
N VAL A 20 10.25 2.76 -5.46
CA VAL A 20 10.10 2.80 -6.92
C VAL A 20 9.60 4.19 -7.33
N ALA A 21 10.52 5.12 -7.64
CA ALA A 21 10.18 6.53 -7.90
C ALA A 21 9.10 6.73 -8.99
N ARG A 22 9.07 5.87 -10.02
CA ARG A 22 8.13 5.96 -11.15
C ARG A 22 6.65 5.74 -10.79
N VAL A 23 6.35 5.22 -9.59
CA VAL A 23 4.96 4.99 -9.14
C VAL A 23 4.49 6.01 -8.11
N VAL A 24 5.37 6.87 -7.60
CA VAL A 24 4.99 7.93 -6.67
C VAL A 24 4.01 8.89 -7.33
N GLY A 25 2.91 9.17 -6.66
CA GLY A 25 1.81 10.01 -7.14
C GLY A 25 0.77 9.27 -7.99
N LYS A 26 1.00 8.01 -8.37
CA LYS A 26 0.05 7.21 -9.15
C LYS A 26 -1.00 6.55 -8.25
N SER A 27 -2.17 6.32 -8.83
CA SER A 27 -3.24 5.54 -8.20
C SER A 27 -3.25 4.11 -8.71
N GLY A 28 -3.70 3.21 -7.85
CA GLY A 28 -3.95 1.81 -8.16
C GLY A 28 -5.00 1.24 -7.22
N VAL A 29 -5.22 -0.07 -7.31
CA VAL A 29 -6.18 -0.78 -6.46
C VAL A 29 -5.42 -1.61 -5.44
N ILE A 30 -5.84 -1.56 -4.18
CA ILE A 30 -5.28 -2.45 -3.15
C ILE A 30 -5.69 -3.88 -3.50
N VAL A 31 -4.73 -4.78 -3.61
CA VAL A 31 -4.97 -6.20 -3.91
C VAL A 31 -4.65 -7.10 -2.71
N GLU A 32 -3.74 -6.67 -1.84
CA GLU A 32 -3.35 -7.42 -0.64
C GLU A 32 -3.03 -6.47 0.51
N VAL A 33 -3.35 -6.91 1.72
CA VAL A 33 -2.88 -6.30 2.96
C VAL A 33 -2.31 -7.41 3.83
N SER A 34 -1.05 -7.27 4.23
CA SER A 34 -0.36 -8.28 5.01
C SER A 34 0.37 -7.68 6.19
N ARG A 35 0.45 -8.47 7.25
CA ARG A 35 1.17 -8.13 8.48
C ARG A 35 2.23 -9.19 8.70
N THR A 36 3.49 -8.82 8.56
CA THR A 36 4.62 -9.75 8.60
C THR A 36 5.58 -9.42 9.73
N ARG A 37 6.31 -10.43 10.19
CA ARG A 37 7.36 -10.27 11.20
C ARG A 37 8.59 -11.06 10.76
N ARG A 38 9.65 -10.38 10.33
CA ARG A 38 10.89 -11.02 9.89
C ARG A 38 12.11 -10.19 10.31
N PRO A 39 13.05 -10.73 11.13
CA PRO A 39 12.98 -12.04 11.85
C PRO A 39 11.81 -12.10 12.85
N PRO A 40 11.45 -13.26 13.42
CA PRO A 40 10.28 -13.41 14.33
C PRO A 40 10.35 -12.57 15.62
N THR A 41 11.51 -12.01 15.95
CA THR A 41 11.73 -11.09 17.07
C THR A 41 11.58 -9.62 16.69
N ALA A 42 11.49 -9.30 15.40
CA ALA A 42 11.34 -7.94 14.91
C ALA A 42 9.94 -7.37 15.23
N PRO A 43 9.75 -6.05 15.15
CA PRO A 43 8.43 -5.44 15.15
C PRO A 43 7.57 -5.97 13.99
N LEU A 44 6.24 -6.01 14.20
CA LEU A 44 5.28 -6.28 13.13
C LEU A 44 5.39 -5.16 12.08
N ARG A 45 5.40 -5.56 10.81
CA ARG A 45 5.38 -4.66 9.67
C ARG A 45 4.11 -4.90 8.88
N ASP A 46 3.35 -3.83 8.76
CA ASP A 46 2.15 -3.76 7.95
C ASP A 46 2.54 -3.33 6.53
N MET A 47 2.06 -4.07 5.54
CA MET A 47 2.33 -3.87 4.13
C MET A 47 1.02 -3.88 3.35
N VAL A 48 0.95 -3.02 2.35
CA VAL A 48 -0.17 -2.88 1.43
C VAL A 48 0.37 -3.07 0.02
N THR A 49 -0.20 -4.02 -0.71
CA THR A 49 0.11 -4.24 -2.12
C THR A 49 -0.92 -3.53 -2.97
N VAL A 50 -0.46 -2.59 -3.79
CA VAL A 50 -1.28 -1.81 -4.73
C VAL A 50 -0.92 -2.24 -6.14
N ASP A 51 -1.91 -2.71 -6.90
CA ASP A 51 -1.77 -2.91 -8.35
C ASP A 51 -1.92 -1.57 -9.06
N VAL A 52 -0.82 -1.10 -9.63
CA VAL A 52 -0.73 0.18 -10.34
C VAL A 52 -0.76 -0.08 -11.84
N PRO A 53 -1.76 0.45 -12.58
CA PRO A 53 -1.87 0.25 -14.03
C PRO A 53 -0.58 0.64 -14.78
N GLY A 54 -0.08 -0.29 -15.60
CA GLY A 54 1.16 -0.12 -16.37
C GLY A 54 2.47 -0.29 -15.56
N HIS A 55 2.38 -0.59 -14.27
CA HIS A 55 3.54 -0.79 -13.39
C HIS A 55 3.52 -2.13 -12.65
N GLY A 56 2.33 -2.70 -12.43
CA GLY A 56 2.12 -3.94 -11.70
C GLY A 56 1.97 -3.71 -10.19
N GLU A 57 2.18 -4.77 -9.42
CA GLU A 57 2.02 -4.78 -7.96
C GLU A 57 3.19 -4.12 -7.23
N ILE A 58 2.86 -3.16 -6.36
CA ILE A 58 3.82 -2.44 -5.54
C ILE A 58 3.44 -2.61 -4.06
N ALA A 59 4.35 -3.19 -3.28
CA ALA A 59 4.20 -3.28 -1.83
C ALA A 59 4.80 -2.06 -1.12
N VAL A 60 3.99 -1.37 -0.33
CA VAL A 60 4.39 -0.18 0.46
C VAL A 60 3.78 -0.21 1.86
N PRO A 61 4.36 0.51 2.83
CA PRO A 61 3.71 0.73 4.12
C PRO A 61 2.35 1.44 3.98
N PRO A 62 1.37 1.19 4.86
CA PRO A 62 0.09 1.91 4.88
C PRO A 62 0.23 3.44 4.95
N ASP A 63 1.23 3.90 5.68
CA ASP A 63 1.56 5.31 5.85
C ASP A 63 1.98 6.01 4.56
N ASP A 64 2.44 5.22 3.57
CA ASP A 64 2.92 5.69 2.28
C ASP A 64 1.83 5.65 1.20
N VAL A 65 0.58 5.38 1.58
CA VAL A 65 -0.58 5.47 0.68
C VAL A 65 -1.67 6.41 1.21
N GLU A 66 -2.41 6.97 0.28
CA GLU A 66 -3.63 7.75 0.54
C GLU A 66 -4.83 6.98 -0.01
N ILE A 67 -5.79 6.64 0.85
CA ILE A 67 -7.01 5.94 0.46
C ILE A 67 -7.96 6.91 -0.25
N GLN A 68 -8.32 6.59 -1.49
CA GLN A 68 -9.28 7.35 -2.28
C GLN A 68 -10.66 6.75 -2.05
N ARG A 69 -11.36 7.20 -0.99
CA ARG A 69 -12.76 6.80 -0.78
C ARG A 69 -13.62 7.50 -1.83
N SER A 70 -14.30 6.71 -2.66
CA SER A 70 -15.41 7.22 -3.48
C SER A 70 -16.53 7.66 -2.53
N ALA A 71 -16.89 8.94 -2.60
CA ALA A 71 -18.06 9.48 -1.90
C ALA A 71 -19.35 8.91 -2.51
#